data_AF-A0A6L5JZM2-F1
#
_entry.id   AF-A0A6L5JZM2-F1
#
_cell.length_a   1.000
_cell.length_b   1.000
_cell.length_c   1.000
_cell.angle_alpha   90.00
_cell.angle_beta   90.00
_cell.angle_gamma   90.00
#
_symmetry.space_group_name_H-M   'P 1'
#
loop_
_entity.id
_entity.type
_entity.pdbx_description
1 polymer ?
#
loop_
_entity_poly.entity_id
_entity_poly.type
_entity_poly.pdbx_seq_one_letter_code
_entity_poly.pdbx_strand_id
1 'polypeptide(L)'
;MTTNPSPSQQSAHSVPTAHSAPAPAARITDATSRPAANDPPRRLVLDTNIVIDLLHFANPATDWLRAGMAAGRLRCFTSPECLSELASVLPRPQFRLDAAGVARVLAAYEAWVISLPEENPAGSINPAAPASTVDAPRREESAHRDAVGEATGEDIANLPRCRDRDDQKFLVLAARCGADALITRDRELLRLAHPGRRCPAPFAILTAEAAAPLFGDSGDSGDSGGYGAESD
;
A
#
# COMPACT_ATOMS: atom_id res chain seq x y z
N MET A 1 17.24 -43.69 54.40
CA MET A 1 17.76 -42.32 54.64
C MET A 1 17.98 -41.71 53.26
N THR A 2 16.96 -41.05 52.71
CA THR A 2 16.80 -39.56 52.69
C THR A 2 17.59 -38.96 51.52
N THR A 3 17.06 -38.94 50.28
CA THR A 3 16.23 -37.88 49.64
C THR A 3 16.88 -36.49 49.55
N ASN A 4 17.18 -36.03 48.32
CA ASN A 4 16.78 -34.74 47.70
C ASN A 4 17.54 -34.48 46.37
N PRO A 5 17.13 -33.51 45.50
CA PRO A 5 15.79 -33.09 45.08
C PRO A 5 15.63 -32.90 43.54
N SER A 6 14.37 -32.70 43.11
CA SER A 6 13.77 -32.05 41.91
C SER A 6 14.64 -31.10 41.05
N PRO A 7 14.36 -30.87 39.72
CA PRO A 7 13.11 -30.21 39.30
C PRO A 7 12.47 -30.58 37.93
N SER A 8 11.13 -30.49 37.93
CA SER A 8 10.29 -29.79 36.95
C SER A 8 10.59 -29.95 35.46
N GLN A 9 9.86 -30.85 34.79
CA GLN A 9 9.63 -30.71 33.34
C GLN A 9 8.28 -30.02 33.10
N GLN A 10 8.38 -28.79 32.60
CA GLN A 10 7.27 -27.97 32.12
C GLN A 10 6.78 -28.52 30.78
N SER A 11 5.46 -28.66 30.65
CA SER A 11 4.78 -28.87 29.38
C SER A 11 5.13 -27.75 28.40
N ALA A 12 5.78 -28.10 27.30
CA ALA A 12 5.98 -27.20 26.18
C ALA A 12 4.63 -26.88 25.51
N HIS A 13 4.11 -25.68 25.76
CA HIS A 13 3.11 -25.08 24.90
C HIS A 13 3.78 -24.66 23.59
N SER A 14 3.51 -25.41 22.51
CA SER A 14 3.87 -25.01 21.16
C SER A 14 3.12 -23.72 20.79
N VAL A 15 3.85 -22.61 20.76
CA VAL A 15 3.38 -21.36 20.16
C VAL A 15 3.37 -21.57 18.63
N PRO A 16 2.26 -21.30 17.92
CA PRO A 16 2.27 -21.35 16.46
C PRO A 16 3.21 -20.26 15.93
N THR A 17 4.22 -20.67 15.17
CA THR A 17 5.17 -19.80 14.48
C THR A 17 4.41 -18.84 13.57
N ALA A 18 4.55 -17.54 13.82
CA ALA A 18 4.08 -16.48 12.94
C ALA A 18 4.63 -16.75 11.53
N HIS A 19 3.73 -16.83 10.55
CA HIS A 19 4.07 -16.99 9.14
C HIS A 19 4.89 -15.78 8.71
N SER A 20 6.21 -15.97 8.60
CA SER A 20 7.12 -14.95 8.11
C SER A 20 6.70 -14.57 6.68
N ALA A 21 6.51 -13.28 6.45
CA ALA A 21 6.16 -12.73 5.15
C ALA A 21 7.12 -13.25 4.06
N PRO A 22 6.61 -13.74 2.90
CA PRO A 22 7.48 -14.17 1.81
C PRO A 22 8.26 -12.97 1.26
N ALA A 23 9.52 -13.22 0.89
CA ALA A 23 10.46 -12.25 0.33
C ALA A 23 9.89 -11.51 -0.91
N PRO A 24 10.27 -10.25 -1.17
CA PRO A 24 9.71 -9.38 -2.24
C PRO A 24 9.63 -10.05 -3.61
N ALA A 25 10.68 -10.81 -3.98
CA ALA A 25 10.73 -11.50 -5.27
C ALA A 25 9.63 -12.56 -5.42
N ALA A 26 9.24 -13.24 -4.34
CA ALA A 26 8.22 -14.28 -4.37
C ALA A 26 6.79 -13.72 -4.54
N ARG A 27 6.53 -12.49 -4.03
CA ARG A 27 5.22 -11.83 -4.18
C ARG A 27 4.97 -11.32 -5.60
N ILE A 28 6.02 -10.84 -6.28
CA ILE A 28 5.93 -10.35 -7.66
C ILE A 28 5.83 -11.54 -8.64
N THR A 29 6.55 -12.64 -8.42
CA THR A 29 6.47 -13.82 -9.31
C THR A 29 5.09 -14.47 -9.31
N ASP A 30 4.36 -14.38 -8.20
CA ASP A 30 2.98 -14.83 -8.12
C ASP A 30 2.00 -13.84 -8.80
N ALA A 31 2.32 -12.53 -8.77
CA ALA A 31 1.52 -11.49 -9.42
C ALA A 31 1.46 -11.59 -10.95
N THR A 32 2.41 -12.27 -11.59
CA THR A 32 2.40 -12.54 -13.05
C THR A 32 1.34 -13.56 -13.49
N SER A 33 0.75 -14.32 -12.56
CA SER A 33 -0.36 -15.24 -12.87
C SER A 33 -1.69 -14.50 -12.80
N ARG A 34 -2.58 -14.71 -13.79
CA ARG A 34 -3.93 -14.12 -13.78
C ARG A 34 -4.60 -14.45 -12.44
N PRO A 35 -5.06 -13.45 -11.67
CA PRO A 35 -5.66 -13.73 -10.37
C PRO A 35 -6.84 -14.68 -10.56
N ALA A 36 -6.84 -15.79 -9.82
CA ALA A 36 -8.01 -16.64 -9.73
C ALA A 36 -9.16 -15.81 -9.13
N ALA A 37 -10.41 -16.19 -9.38
CA ALA A 37 -11.59 -15.45 -8.88
C ALA A 37 -11.64 -15.30 -7.34
N ASN A 38 -10.77 -16.01 -6.61
CA ASN A 38 -10.66 -16.01 -5.15
C ASN A 38 -9.32 -15.45 -4.63
N ASP A 39 -8.41 -14.97 -5.49
CA ASP A 39 -7.16 -14.39 -5.00
C ASP A 39 -7.42 -13.07 -4.28
N PRO A 40 -6.70 -12.79 -3.17
CA PRO A 40 -6.83 -11.52 -2.48
C PRO A 40 -6.43 -10.37 -3.41
N PRO A 41 -7.06 -9.18 -3.28
CA PRO A 41 -6.72 -8.04 -4.09
C PRO A 41 -5.25 -7.64 -3.89
N ARG A 42 -4.58 -7.27 -4.99
CA ARG A 42 -3.21 -6.76 -4.96
C ARG A 42 -3.19 -5.43 -4.22
N ARG A 43 -2.25 -5.29 -3.29
CA ARG A 43 -2.17 -4.17 -2.35
C ARG A 43 -1.19 -3.15 -2.87
N LEU A 44 -1.63 -1.93 -3.12
CA LEU A 44 -0.81 -0.89 -3.73
C LEU A 44 -0.72 0.36 -2.86
N VAL A 45 0.40 1.06 -2.93
CA VAL A 45 0.53 2.45 -2.48
C VAL A 45 0.80 3.33 -3.69
N LEU A 46 0.11 4.47 -3.77
CA LEU A 46 0.29 5.44 -4.84
C LEU A 46 1.01 6.68 -4.29
N ASP A 47 2.08 7.07 -4.95
CA ASP A 47 2.71 8.39 -4.77
C ASP A 47 1.71 9.49 -5.16
N THR A 48 1.77 10.64 -4.49
CA THR A 48 1.04 11.87 -4.79
C THR A 48 0.99 12.20 -6.28
N ASN A 49 2.10 12.06 -7.01
CA ASN A 49 2.13 12.33 -8.46
C ASN A 49 1.18 11.40 -9.25
N ILE A 50 1.15 10.11 -8.90
CA ILE A 50 0.29 9.11 -9.54
C ILE A 50 -1.18 9.36 -9.20
N VAL A 51 -1.47 9.80 -7.98
CA VAL A 51 -2.83 10.19 -7.58
C VAL A 51 -3.31 11.39 -8.39
N ILE A 52 -2.45 12.40 -8.59
CA ILE A 52 -2.76 13.57 -9.41
C ILE A 52 -2.97 13.17 -10.87
N ASP A 53 -2.11 12.34 -11.44
CA ASP A 53 -2.28 11.83 -12.80
C ASP A 53 -3.61 11.11 -12.99
N LEU A 54 -3.96 10.27 -12.02
CA LEU A 54 -5.18 9.48 -12.04
C LEU A 54 -6.42 10.38 -11.96
N LEU A 55 -6.50 11.24 -10.94
CA LEU A 55 -7.75 11.90 -10.57
C LEU A 55 -7.91 13.31 -11.14
N HIS A 56 -6.80 14.00 -11.43
CA HIS A 56 -6.84 15.35 -11.97
C HIS A 56 -6.57 15.38 -13.48
N PHE A 57 -5.49 14.74 -13.93
CA PHE A 57 -5.15 14.74 -15.36
C PHE A 57 -5.84 13.64 -16.16
N ALA A 58 -6.45 12.65 -15.51
CA ALA A 58 -7.03 11.47 -16.15
C ALA A 58 -6.05 10.82 -17.14
N ASN A 59 -4.80 10.63 -16.70
CA ASN A 59 -3.73 10.10 -17.54
C ASN A 59 -4.04 8.65 -17.95
N PRO A 60 -4.08 8.31 -19.26
CA PRO A 60 -4.38 6.97 -19.73
C PRO A 60 -3.47 5.88 -19.16
N ALA A 61 -2.21 6.21 -18.84
CA ALA A 61 -1.26 5.29 -18.22
C ALA A 61 -1.69 4.79 -16.83
N THR A 62 -2.71 5.44 -16.23
CA THR A 62 -3.26 5.12 -14.91
C THR A 62 -4.68 4.55 -14.96
N ASP A 63 -5.29 4.37 -16.14
CA ASP A 63 -6.68 3.90 -16.25
C ASP A 63 -6.86 2.48 -15.67
N TRP A 64 -5.84 1.64 -15.80
CA TRP A 64 -5.83 0.30 -15.22
C TRP A 64 -5.92 0.32 -13.68
N LEU A 65 -5.41 1.37 -13.01
CA LEU A 65 -5.57 1.55 -11.57
C LEU A 65 -7.03 1.76 -11.22
N ARG A 66 -7.72 2.67 -11.93
CA ARG A 66 -9.15 2.94 -11.74
C ARG A 66 -9.97 1.69 -11.98
N ALA A 67 -9.75 1.02 -13.11
CA ALA A 67 -10.47 -0.19 -13.49
C ALA A 67 -10.22 -1.32 -12.47
N GLY A 68 -8.97 -1.50 -12.04
CA GLY A 68 -8.60 -2.54 -11.07
C GLY A 68 -9.19 -2.31 -9.68
N MET A 69 -9.23 -1.05 -9.21
CA MET A 69 -9.89 -0.70 -7.95
C MET A 69 -11.41 -0.90 -8.05
N ALA A 70 -12.04 -0.48 -9.15
CA ALA A 70 -13.48 -0.67 -9.39
C ALA A 70 -13.90 -2.13 -9.45
N ALA A 71 -13.05 -2.98 -10.03
CA ALA A 71 -13.27 -4.43 -10.09
C ALA A 71 -12.91 -5.16 -8.77
N GLY A 72 -12.45 -4.44 -7.74
CA GLY A 72 -12.01 -5.04 -6.48
C GLY A 72 -10.74 -5.89 -6.58
N ARG A 73 -10.00 -5.80 -7.69
CA ARG A 73 -8.72 -6.51 -7.90
C ARG A 73 -7.54 -5.80 -7.25
N LEU A 74 -7.64 -4.48 -7.10
CA LEU A 74 -6.63 -3.64 -6.47
C LEU A 74 -7.21 -3.03 -5.20
N ARG A 75 -6.39 -3.01 -4.14
CA ARG A 75 -6.69 -2.35 -2.88
C ARG A 75 -5.57 -1.34 -2.60
N CYS A 76 -5.90 -0.06 -2.71
CA CYS A 76 -4.94 1.03 -2.52
C CYS A 76 -4.95 1.54 -1.08
N PHE A 77 -3.78 1.87 -0.55
CA PHE A 77 -3.61 2.39 0.80
C PHE A 77 -3.04 3.81 0.78
N THR A 78 -3.47 4.62 1.75
CA THR A 78 -2.94 5.96 2.01
C THR A 78 -2.70 6.16 3.51
N SER A 79 -2.19 7.33 3.88
CA SER A 79 -2.05 7.79 5.27
C SER A 79 -2.49 9.25 5.39
N PRO A 80 -2.78 9.74 6.61
CA PRO A 80 -3.09 11.15 6.82
C PRO A 80 -2.00 12.10 6.33
N GLU A 81 -0.71 11.76 6.44
CA GLU A 81 0.39 12.57 5.89
C GLU A 81 0.37 12.63 4.37
N CYS A 82 -0.01 11.53 3.70
CA CYS A 82 -0.14 11.49 2.25
C CYS A 82 -1.32 12.35 1.79
N LEU A 83 -2.47 12.26 2.47
CA LEU A 83 -3.65 13.07 2.19
C LEU A 83 -3.38 14.57 2.43
N SER A 84 -2.69 14.91 3.53
CA SER A 84 -2.30 16.28 3.87
C SER A 84 -1.37 16.87 2.80
N GLU A 85 -0.39 16.09 2.33
CA GLU A 85 0.46 16.52 1.23
C GLU A 85 -0.33 16.75 -0.05
N LEU A 86 -1.19 15.81 -0.45
CA LEU A 86 -2.03 15.97 -1.63
C LEU A 86 -2.90 17.23 -1.53
N ALA A 87 -3.53 17.47 -0.38
CA ALA A 87 -4.32 18.66 -0.11
C ALA A 87 -3.50 19.96 -0.15
N SER A 88 -2.21 19.90 0.19
CA SER A 88 -1.29 21.05 0.09
C SER A 88 -0.78 21.30 -1.34
N VAL A 89 -0.74 20.26 -2.17
CA VAL A 89 -0.21 20.30 -3.54
C VAL A 89 -1.28 20.74 -4.54
N LEU A 90 -2.50 20.21 -4.44
CA LEU A 90 -3.59 20.48 -5.37
C LEU A 90 -3.96 21.98 -5.55
N PRO A 91 -3.87 22.86 -4.52
CA PRO A 91 -4.14 24.29 -4.68
C PRO A 91 -3.09 25.06 -5.48
N ARG A 92 -1.94 24.45 -5.80
CA ARG A 92 -0.86 25.17 -6.49
C ARG A 92 -1.32 25.62 -7.89
N PRO A 93 -0.93 26.82 -8.36
CA PRO A 93 -1.46 27.41 -9.61
C PRO A 93 -1.31 26.53 -10.86
N GLN A 94 -0.28 25.68 -10.92
CA GLN A 94 -0.08 24.78 -12.06
C GLN A 94 -1.22 23.78 -12.28
N PHE A 95 -1.97 23.41 -11.24
CA PHE A 95 -3.09 22.46 -11.35
C PHE A 95 -4.41 23.13 -11.73
N ARG A 96 -4.49 24.47 -11.67
CA ARG A 96 -5.67 25.24 -12.10
C ARG A 96 -6.99 24.73 -11.47
N LEU A 97 -6.94 24.31 -10.20
CA LEU A 97 -8.10 23.89 -9.43
C LEU A 97 -8.57 25.01 -8.51
N ASP A 98 -9.89 25.24 -8.48
CA ASP A 98 -10.52 26.03 -7.44
C ASP A 98 -10.73 25.18 -6.17
N ALA A 99 -11.14 25.80 -5.07
CA ALA A 99 -11.37 25.10 -3.80
C ALA A 99 -12.35 23.92 -3.95
N ALA A 100 -13.39 24.08 -4.79
CA ALA A 100 -14.35 23.02 -5.06
C ALA A 100 -13.72 21.85 -5.86
N GLY A 101 -12.83 22.14 -6.81
CA GLY A 101 -12.06 21.17 -7.56
C GLY A 101 -11.10 20.37 -6.68
N VAL A 102 -10.38 21.05 -5.79
CA VAL A 102 -9.51 20.38 -4.80
C VAL A 102 -10.34 19.42 -3.94
N ALA A 103 -11.48 19.89 -3.40
CA ALA A 103 -12.36 19.06 -2.58
C ALA A 103 -12.90 17.82 -3.34
N ARG A 104 -13.23 17.97 -4.63
CA ARG A 104 -13.68 16.84 -5.47
C ARG A 104 -12.57 15.79 -5.66
N VAL A 105 -11.33 16.22 -5.90
CA VAL A 105 -10.21 15.29 -6.08
C VAL A 105 -9.91 14.54 -4.78
N LEU A 106 -9.89 15.23 -3.64
CA LEU A 106 -9.66 14.60 -2.34
C LEU A 106 -10.77 13.60 -1.99
N ALA A 107 -12.04 13.99 -2.12
CA ALA A 107 -13.17 13.11 -1.85
C ALA A 107 -13.19 11.89 -2.79
N ALA A 108 -12.83 12.08 -4.06
CA ALA A 108 -12.69 10.97 -5.00
C ALA A 108 -11.56 10.03 -4.57
N TYR A 109 -10.41 10.55 -4.14
CA TYR A 109 -9.30 9.71 -3.69
C TYR A 109 -9.68 8.90 -2.44
N GLU A 110 -10.23 9.57 -1.42
CA GLU A 110 -10.65 8.94 -0.16
C GLU A 110 -11.71 7.85 -0.35
N ALA A 111 -12.58 7.98 -1.36
CA ALA A 111 -13.57 6.94 -1.68
C ALA A 111 -12.94 5.65 -2.23
N TRP A 112 -11.72 5.70 -2.76
CA TRP A 112 -11.04 4.56 -3.39
C TRP A 112 -9.93 3.92 -2.54
N VAL A 113 -9.49 4.58 -1.47
CA VAL A 113 -8.33 4.14 -0.69
C VAL A 113 -8.67 3.83 0.76
N ILE A 114 -7.89 2.93 1.34
CA ILE A 114 -7.93 2.64 2.77
C ILE A 114 -6.87 3.49 3.45
N SER A 115 -7.29 4.44 4.27
CA SER A 115 -6.36 5.24 5.08
C SER A 115 -5.92 4.45 6.31
N LEU A 116 -4.62 4.22 6.44
CA LEU A 116 -4.02 3.67 7.66
C LEU A 116 -3.62 4.81 8.61
N PRO A 117 -3.92 4.71 9.91
CA PRO A 117 -3.52 5.74 10.87
C PRO A 117 -2.00 5.86 10.93
N GLU A 118 -1.50 7.04 11.28
CA GLU A 118 -0.07 7.24 11.56
C GLU A 118 0.34 6.38 12.77
N GLU A 119 1.48 5.67 12.71
CA GLU A 119 2.05 5.11 13.94
C GLU A 119 2.57 6.29 14.76
N ASN A 120 2.13 6.43 16.00
CA ASN A 120 2.79 7.33 16.93
C ASN A 120 4.25 6.86 17.12
N PRO A 121 5.29 7.64 16.79
CA PRO A 121 6.69 7.21 16.95
C PRO A 121 7.09 6.99 18.42
N ALA A 122 6.18 7.25 19.36
CA ALA A 122 6.29 6.81 20.74
C ALA A 122 5.40 5.58 20.97
N GLY A 123 6.01 4.40 20.84
CA GLY A 123 5.72 3.33 21.79
C GLY A 123 6.02 3.86 23.20
N SER A 124 5.03 4.50 23.84
CA SER A 124 5.03 4.58 25.29
C SER A 124 4.72 3.17 25.79
N ILE A 125 5.79 2.38 25.91
CA ILE A 125 5.89 1.37 26.95
C ILE A 125 5.73 2.12 28.27
N ASN A 126 4.50 2.25 28.73
CA ASN A 126 4.19 2.34 30.15
C ASN A 126 3.08 1.35 30.48
N PRO A 127 3.25 0.55 31.55
CA PRO A 127 2.35 -0.54 31.88
C PRO A 127 1.09 -0.04 32.60
N ALA A 128 -0.04 -0.66 32.25
CA ALA A 128 -1.32 -0.66 32.97
C ALA A 128 -2.09 0.68 33.07
N ALA A 129 -3.31 0.67 32.53
CA ALA A 129 -4.41 1.45 33.07
C ALA A 129 -5.64 0.54 33.23
N PRO A 130 -6.38 0.61 34.35
CA PRO A 130 -7.41 -0.35 34.72
C PRO A 130 -8.74 -0.11 34.00
N ALA A 131 -9.51 -1.19 33.88
CA ALA A 131 -10.87 -1.22 33.38
C ALA A 131 -11.80 -0.22 34.11
N SER A 132 -12.62 0.52 33.35
CA SER A 132 -14.01 0.74 33.73
C SER A 132 -14.88 1.25 32.55
N THR A 133 -15.85 0.42 32.20
CA THR A 133 -17.21 0.64 31.68
C THR A 133 -17.71 2.07 31.46
N VAL A 134 -18.22 2.35 30.25
CA VAL A 134 -19.62 2.80 30.01
C VAL A 134 -20.01 2.69 28.52
N ASP A 135 -21.31 2.55 28.33
CA ASP A 135 -22.11 1.93 27.28
C ASP A 135 -22.57 2.95 26.19
N ALA A 136 -22.44 2.62 24.90
CA ALA A 136 -23.09 3.30 23.75
C ALA A 136 -22.92 2.48 22.45
N PRO A 137 -23.82 2.58 21.45
CA PRO A 137 -24.38 1.40 20.78
C PRO A 137 -23.56 0.85 19.60
N ARG A 138 -23.56 -0.49 19.53
CA ARG A 138 -23.07 -1.33 18.43
C ARG A 138 -23.80 -1.00 17.12
N ARG A 139 -23.09 -0.44 16.14
CA ARG A 139 -23.44 -0.53 14.72
C ARG A 139 -22.32 -1.24 13.98
N GLU A 140 -22.51 -2.54 13.79
CA GLU A 140 -22.01 -3.37 12.68
C GLU A 140 -20.59 -3.10 12.17
N GLU A 141 -19.62 -3.10 13.09
CA GLU A 141 -18.19 -3.14 12.77
C GLU A 141 -17.72 -4.59 12.53
N SER A 142 -18.36 -5.26 11.58
CA SER A 142 -18.12 -6.69 11.29
C SER A 142 -18.14 -6.96 9.80
N ALA A 143 -17.14 -6.44 9.09
CA ALA A 143 -16.56 -7.05 7.89
C ALA A 143 -15.42 -6.16 7.33
N HIS A 144 -14.33 -5.91 8.07
CA HIS A 144 -13.11 -5.31 7.47
C HIS A 144 -11.83 -5.61 8.26
N ARG A 145 -11.80 -6.72 9.00
CA ARG A 145 -10.59 -7.21 9.66
C ARG A 145 -9.97 -8.34 8.83
N ASP A 146 -9.78 -8.08 7.54
CA ASP A 146 -8.79 -8.85 6.78
C ASP A 146 -7.45 -8.47 7.39
N ALA A 147 -6.85 -9.42 8.12
CA ALA A 147 -5.57 -9.28 8.81
C ALA A 147 -4.58 -8.48 7.95
N VAL A 148 -4.40 -7.19 8.30
CA VAL A 148 -3.26 -6.42 7.84
C VAL A 148 -2.07 -7.16 8.42
N GLY A 149 -1.27 -7.80 7.58
CA GLY A 149 0.04 -8.27 7.99
C GLY A 149 0.84 -7.04 8.38
N GLU A 150 0.75 -6.63 9.63
CA GLU A 150 1.49 -5.51 10.19
C GLU A 150 2.97 -5.83 10.02
N ALA A 151 3.66 -5.06 9.18
CA ALA A 151 5.12 -5.13 9.13
C ALA A 151 5.67 -4.86 10.54
N THR A 152 6.64 -5.66 10.95
CA THR A 152 7.26 -5.48 12.27
C THR A 152 8.04 -4.17 12.30
N GLY A 153 8.28 -3.61 13.50
CA GLY A 153 9.13 -2.43 13.65
C GLY A 153 10.54 -2.62 13.07
N GLU A 154 11.02 -3.86 13.01
CA GLU A 154 12.30 -4.24 12.40
C GLU A 154 12.24 -4.19 10.86
N ASP A 155 11.13 -4.61 10.25
CA ASP A 155 10.92 -4.50 8.80
C ASP A 155 10.93 -3.03 8.35
N ILE A 156 10.30 -2.15 9.13
CA ILE A 156 10.27 -0.71 8.87
C ILE A 156 11.68 -0.10 9.03
N ALA A 157 12.43 -0.52 10.05
CA ALA A 157 13.80 -0.05 10.30
C ALA A 157 14.78 -0.45 9.18
N ASN A 158 14.51 -1.57 8.51
CA ASN A 158 15.33 -2.11 7.42
C ASN A 158 14.96 -1.59 6.03
N LEU A 159 14.03 -0.63 5.92
CA LEU A 159 13.69 -0.03 4.64
C LEU A 159 14.85 0.78 4.04
N PRO A 160 14.95 0.82 2.69
CA PRO A 160 15.86 1.73 2.03
C PRO A 160 15.52 3.17 2.41
N ARG A 161 16.55 3.99 2.65
CA ARG A 161 16.38 5.41 2.87
C ARG A 161 16.25 6.14 1.54
N CYS A 162 15.13 6.83 1.35
CA CYS A 162 14.99 7.80 0.27
C CYS A 162 15.86 9.03 0.56
N ARG A 163 16.38 9.65 -0.50
CA ARG A 163 17.17 10.90 -0.36
C ARG A 163 16.27 12.07 -0.02
N ASP A 164 15.08 12.10 -0.58
CA ASP A 164 14.02 13.00 -0.16
C ASP A 164 13.36 12.46 1.11
N ARG A 165 13.28 13.31 2.14
CA ARG A 165 12.70 12.91 3.43
C ARG A 165 11.20 12.86 3.38
N ASP A 166 10.57 13.67 2.54
CA ASP A 166 9.12 13.73 2.42
C ASP A 166 8.58 12.47 1.74
N ASP A 167 9.39 11.85 0.87
CA ASP A 167 9.05 10.61 0.16
C ASP A 167 9.27 9.33 0.98
N GLN A 168 9.96 9.41 2.12
CA GLN A 168 10.20 8.24 2.98
C GLN A 168 8.88 7.63 3.49
N LYS A 169 7.84 8.45 3.68
CA LYS A 169 6.53 8.00 4.18
C LYS A 169 5.86 6.98 3.26
N PHE A 170 6.04 7.08 1.93
CA PHE A 170 5.47 6.13 0.99
C PHE A 170 6.07 4.74 1.15
N LEU A 171 7.37 4.66 1.43
CA LEU A 171 8.06 3.39 1.69
C LEU A 171 7.59 2.76 3.01
N VAL A 172 7.45 3.59 4.06
CA VAL A 172 6.95 3.14 5.37
C VAL A 172 5.51 2.65 5.25
N LEU A 173 4.65 3.41 4.57
CA LEU A 173 3.26 3.03 4.33
C LEU A 173 3.17 1.71 3.55
N ALA A 174 3.93 1.58 2.46
CA ALA A 174 3.95 0.38 1.64
C ALA A 174 4.42 -0.86 2.42
N ALA A 175 5.39 -0.69 3.34
CA ALA A 175 5.78 -1.77 4.24
C ALA A 175 4.66 -2.12 5.21
N ARG A 176 4.11 -1.12 5.93
CA ARG A 176 3.07 -1.31 6.96
C ARG A 176 1.82 -1.99 6.42
N CYS A 177 1.40 -1.61 5.23
CA CYS A 177 0.23 -2.22 4.59
C CYS A 177 0.57 -3.53 3.88
N GLY A 178 1.82 -4.00 3.90
CA GLY A 178 2.25 -5.20 3.19
C GLY A 178 1.98 -5.11 1.69
N ALA A 179 2.22 -3.94 1.07
CA ALA A 179 1.99 -3.71 -0.34
C ALA A 179 2.74 -4.72 -1.22
N ASP A 180 2.16 -5.03 -2.37
CA ASP A 180 2.85 -5.72 -3.46
C ASP A 180 3.72 -4.73 -4.25
N ALA A 181 3.26 -3.48 -4.40
CA ALA A 181 4.01 -2.43 -5.07
C ALA A 181 3.69 -1.01 -4.56
N LEU A 182 4.72 -0.15 -4.62
CA LEU A 182 4.63 1.30 -4.61
C LEU A 182 4.69 1.81 -6.06
N ILE A 183 3.63 2.49 -6.49
CA ILE A 183 3.56 3.09 -7.83
C ILE A 183 3.98 4.56 -7.71
N THR A 184 5.02 4.95 -8.43
CA THR A 184 5.64 6.27 -8.34
C THR A 184 6.22 6.74 -9.68
N ARG A 185 6.29 8.06 -9.86
CA ARG A 185 7.07 8.68 -10.95
C ARG A 185 8.36 9.33 -10.44
N ASP A 186 8.57 9.36 -9.12
CA ASP A 186 9.74 10.01 -8.55
C ASP A 186 11.04 9.24 -8.84
N ARG A 187 12.07 9.99 -9.25
CA ARG A 187 13.35 9.39 -9.67
C ARG A 187 14.16 8.89 -8.48
N GLU A 188 14.09 9.53 -7.32
CA GLU A 188 14.80 9.08 -6.12
C GLU A 188 14.16 7.78 -5.59
N LEU A 189 12.83 7.69 -5.56
CA LEU A 189 12.13 6.44 -5.22
C LEU A 189 12.45 5.31 -6.22
N LEU A 190 12.39 5.58 -7.53
CA LEU A 190 12.73 4.57 -8.55
C LEU A 190 14.19 4.08 -8.46
N ARG A 191 15.13 4.91 -7.99
CA ARG A 191 16.51 4.47 -7.72
C ARG A 191 16.61 3.46 -6.58
N LEU A 192 15.59 3.35 -5.73
CA LEU A 192 15.55 2.34 -4.66
C LEU A 192 15.16 0.95 -5.18
N ALA A 193 14.57 0.86 -6.38
CA ALA A 193 14.22 -0.40 -7.04
C ALA A 193 15.43 -1.21 -7.54
N HIS A 194 16.65 -0.64 -7.51
CA HIS A 194 17.84 -1.28 -8.07
C HIS A 194 18.21 -2.58 -7.33
N PRO A 195 18.42 -3.70 -8.04
CA PRO A 195 18.90 -4.95 -7.46
C PRO A 195 20.25 -4.79 -6.76
N GLY A 196 20.49 -5.58 -5.70
CA GLY A 196 21.79 -5.64 -5.01
C GLY A 196 22.00 -4.63 -3.88
N ARG A 197 20.94 -3.92 -3.45
CA ARG A 197 20.99 -3.11 -2.22
C ARG A 197 21.12 -4.00 -0.99
N ARG A 198 21.84 -3.51 0.02
CA ARG A 198 21.94 -4.15 1.35
C ARG A 198 20.59 -4.24 2.06
N CYS A 199 19.73 -3.25 1.82
CA CYS A 199 18.41 -3.12 2.40
C CYS A 199 17.40 -2.92 1.26
N PRO A 200 16.96 -3.99 0.59
CA PRO A 200 15.95 -3.90 -0.47
C PRO A 200 14.56 -3.66 0.13
N ALA A 201 13.69 -2.98 -0.62
CA ALA A 201 12.29 -2.86 -0.24
C ALA A 201 11.60 -4.24 -0.29
N PRO A 202 10.69 -4.55 0.64
CA PRO A 202 9.92 -5.81 0.65
C PRO A 202 8.78 -5.82 -0.39
N PHE A 203 8.66 -4.77 -1.20
CA PHE A 203 7.67 -4.57 -2.26
C PHE A 203 8.33 -4.02 -3.52
N ALA A 204 7.66 -4.10 -4.68
CA ALA A 204 8.13 -3.51 -5.92
C ALA A 204 8.02 -1.97 -5.89
N ILE A 205 8.94 -1.26 -6.55
CA ILE A 205 8.81 0.18 -6.77
C ILE A 205 8.82 0.41 -8.28
N LEU A 206 7.69 0.84 -8.83
CA LEU A 206 7.41 0.80 -10.26
C LEU A 206 6.76 2.09 -10.75
N THR A 207 6.93 2.41 -12.03
CA THR A 207 6.06 3.40 -12.68
C THR A 207 4.70 2.78 -13.01
N ALA A 208 3.71 3.63 -13.31
CA ALA A 208 2.38 3.14 -13.72
C ALA A 208 2.47 2.27 -14.99
N GLU A 209 3.32 2.66 -15.94
CA GLU A 209 3.55 1.94 -17.19
C GLU A 209 4.22 0.58 -16.96
N ALA A 210 5.21 0.51 -16.06
CA ALA A 210 5.88 -0.75 -15.73
C ALA A 210 5.00 -1.69 -14.91
N ALA A 211 4.07 -1.14 -14.13
CA ALA A 211 3.13 -1.89 -13.31
C ALA A 211 1.89 -2.37 -14.10
N ALA A 212 1.49 -1.67 -15.17
CA ALA A 212 0.35 -2.02 -16.01
C ALA A 212 0.35 -3.49 -16.49
N PRO A 213 1.42 -4.07 -17.04
CA PRO A 213 1.41 -5.47 -17.47
C PRO A 213 1.35 -6.48 -16.30
N LEU A 214 1.69 -6.06 -15.08
CA LEU A 214 1.71 -6.93 -13.89
C LEU A 214 0.38 -6.93 -13.13
N PHE A 215 -0.32 -5.80 -13.14
CA PHE A 215 -1.50 -5.59 -12.29
C PHE A 215 -2.73 -5.09 -13.08
N GLY A 216 -2.53 -4.59 -14.29
CA GLY A 216 -3.59 -4.23 -15.21
C GLY A 216 -4.32 -5.45 -15.77
N ASP A 217 -5.49 -5.21 -16.35
CA ASP A 217 -6.19 -6.28 -17.05
C ASP A 217 -5.46 -6.55 -18.38
N SER A 218 -5.08 -7.79 -18.65
CA SER A 218 -4.44 -8.17 -19.92
C SER A 218 -5.41 -8.14 -21.09
N GLY A 219 -6.66 -7.74 -20.87
CA GLY A 219 -7.77 -7.89 -21.80
C GLY A 219 -8.48 -6.58 -22.14
N ASP A 220 -7.77 -5.59 -22.66
CA ASP A 220 -8.32 -4.72 -23.70
C ASP A 220 -7.18 -4.01 -24.45
N SER A 221 -6.44 -4.79 -25.25
CA SER A 221 -5.78 -4.20 -26.42
C SER A 221 -6.89 -3.93 -27.44
N GLY A 222 -7.65 -2.88 -27.20
CA GLY A 222 -8.59 -2.33 -28.16
C GLY A 222 -7.82 -2.04 -29.43
N ASP A 223 -8.03 -2.90 -30.41
CA ASP A 223 -7.73 -2.75 -31.82
C ASP A 223 -8.01 -1.32 -32.25
N SER A 224 -6.97 -0.47 -32.26
CA SER A 224 -6.98 0.75 -33.07
C SER A 224 -6.64 0.33 -34.50
N GLY A 225 -7.59 -0.42 -35.08
CA GLY A 225 -7.66 -0.70 -36.50
C GLY A 225 -7.54 0.61 -37.26
N GLY A 226 -6.55 0.66 -38.14
CA GLY A 226 -6.18 1.85 -38.88
C GLY A 226 -7.31 2.36 -39.76
N TYR A 227 -7.51 3.67 -39.73
CA TYR A 227 -8.05 4.39 -40.88
C TYR A 227 -6.87 5.00 -41.64
N GLY A 228 -6.31 4.18 -42.53
CA GLY A 228 -5.58 4.64 -43.70
C GLY A 228 -6.45 4.43 -44.94
N ALA A 229 -6.82 5.53 -45.60
CA ALA A 229 -7.18 5.70 -47.01
C ALA A 229 -7.54 7.20 -47.15
N GLU A 230 -6.63 8.10 -47.53
CA GLU A 230 -6.14 8.36 -48.90
C GLU A 230 -7.22 8.33 -49.99
N SER A 231 -7.32 9.49 -50.66
CA SER A 231 -7.80 9.75 -52.03
C SER A 231 -9.31 9.85 -52.29
N ASP A 232 -9.79 11.08 -52.51
CA ASP A 232 -9.96 11.68 -53.86
C ASP A 232 -10.02 13.22 -53.78
#